data_AF-A0AA96FZG8-F1
#
_entry.id   AF-A0AA96FZG8-F1
#
_cell.length_a   1.000
_cell.length_b   1.000
_cell.length_c   1.000
_cell.angle_alpha   90.00
_cell.angle_beta   90.00
_cell.angle_gamma   90.00
#
_symmetry.space_group_name_H-M   'P 1'
#
loop_
_entity.id
_entity.type
_entity.pdbx_description
1 polymer ?
#
loop_
_entity_poly.entity_id
_entity_poly.type
_entity_poly.pdbx_seq_one_letter_code
_entity_poly.pdbx_strand_id
1 'polypeptide(L)'
;MRTPVYELHIKPLFRATDREHMAFSLDLWDYDSVVANADDVLARVDGAGMPPDDSGGPWPEEWIALFRRWHESGHKRLEVGTADFTLARTATAVTVTATGTFPGAGFEGWLQLESETDSAKTYVLYFEAPDSPSAGTPAAFTRKERYKATDTRAVFVHDGKGVQELH
;
A
#
# COMPACT_ATOMS: atom_id res chain seq x y z
N MET A 1 -6.16 -15.97 -11.93
CA MET A 1 -5.32 -14.75 -11.99
C MET A 1 -5.50 -14.04 -10.65
N ARG A 2 -4.44 -13.42 -10.11
CA ARG A 2 -4.52 -12.70 -8.83
C ARG A 2 -5.38 -11.43 -8.97
N THR A 3 -6.18 -11.14 -7.96
CA THR A 3 -6.96 -9.91 -7.87
C THR A 3 -6.00 -8.72 -7.70
N PRO A 4 -6.07 -7.67 -8.55
CA PRO A 4 -5.27 -6.46 -8.35
C PRO A 4 -5.56 -5.84 -6.99
N VAL A 5 -4.57 -5.14 -6.43
CA VAL A 5 -4.67 -4.51 -5.11
C VAL A 5 -4.32 -3.04 -5.25
N TYR A 6 -5.14 -2.15 -4.68
CA TYR A 6 -5.03 -0.71 -4.89
C TYR A 6 -3.62 -0.17 -4.62
N GLU A 7 -3.10 -0.35 -3.41
CA GLU A 7 -1.83 0.23 -2.95
C GLU A 7 -0.63 -0.25 -3.79
N LEU A 8 -0.68 -1.49 -4.27
CA LEU A 8 0.43 -2.13 -4.99
C LEU A 8 0.36 -1.97 -6.50
N HIS A 9 -0.85 -1.92 -7.08
CA HIS A 9 -1.06 -2.07 -8.51
C HIS A 9 -1.78 -0.89 -9.15
N ILE A 10 -2.60 -0.15 -8.39
CA ILE A 10 -3.47 0.90 -8.95
C ILE A 10 -2.97 2.28 -8.60
N LYS A 11 -2.67 2.53 -7.32
CA LYS A 11 -2.09 3.79 -6.87
C LYS A 11 -0.83 4.17 -7.66
N PRO A 12 0.10 3.25 -7.99
CA PRO A 12 1.28 3.58 -8.79
C PRO A 12 0.99 3.96 -10.26
N LEU A 13 -0.20 3.66 -10.80
CA LEU A 13 -0.58 4.09 -12.16
C LEU A 13 -0.80 5.60 -12.23
N PHE A 14 -1.17 6.21 -11.10
CA PHE A 14 -1.30 7.65 -10.95
C PHE A 14 0.04 8.23 -10.49
N ARG A 15 0.69 9.00 -11.36
CA ARG A 15 1.97 9.65 -11.01
C ARG A 15 1.71 10.80 -10.06
N ALA A 16 2.76 11.24 -9.37
CA ALA A 16 2.69 12.40 -8.48
C ALA A 16 2.18 13.66 -9.23
N THR A 17 2.63 13.87 -10.47
CA THR A 17 2.17 14.96 -11.34
C THR A 17 0.69 14.82 -11.70
N ASP A 18 0.20 13.62 -11.99
CA ASP A 18 -1.23 13.41 -12.30
C ASP A 18 -2.08 13.79 -11.09
N ARG A 19 -1.68 13.35 -9.89
CA ARG A 19 -2.35 13.70 -8.64
C ARG A 19 -2.35 15.21 -8.40
N GLU A 20 -1.21 15.87 -8.59
CA GLU A 20 -1.10 17.32 -8.42
C GLU A 20 -2.04 18.07 -9.36
N HIS A 21 -2.06 17.70 -10.65
CA HIS A 21 -2.95 18.31 -11.63
C HIS A 21 -4.43 18.06 -11.32
N MET A 22 -4.77 16.92 -10.71
CA MET A 22 -6.15 16.55 -10.39
C MET A 22 -6.61 16.99 -8.99
N ALA A 23 -5.71 17.46 -8.13
CA ALA A 23 -5.99 17.76 -6.72
C ALA A 23 -7.13 18.78 -6.49
N PHE A 24 -7.49 19.57 -7.52
CA PHE A 24 -8.63 20.49 -7.46
C PHE A 24 -10.01 19.79 -7.56
N SER A 25 -10.05 18.53 -8.00
CA SER A 25 -11.29 17.79 -8.28
C SER A 25 -11.31 16.39 -7.67
N LEU A 26 -10.19 15.67 -7.69
CA LEU A 26 -10.10 14.25 -7.33
C LEU A 26 -8.70 13.96 -6.77
N ASP A 27 -8.61 13.40 -5.56
CA ASP A 27 -7.31 12.92 -5.06
C ASP A 27 -7.05 11.50 -5.59
N LEU A 28 -6.21 11.40 -6.62
CA LEU A 28 -5.85 10.14 -7.27
C LEU A 28 -5.08 9.15 -6.38
N TRP A 29 -4.61 9.58 -5.19
CA TRP A 29 -3.94 8.71 -4.23
C TRP A 29 -4.77 8.41 -2.98
N ASP A 30 -6.00 8.93 -2.92
CA ASP A 30 -6.99 8.54 -1.93
C ASP A 30 -7.85 7.40 -2.46
N TYR A 31 -7.89 6.29 -1.72
CA TYR A 31 -8.60 5.09 -2.14
C TYR A 31 -10.11 5.35 -2.30
N ASP A 32 -10.74 5.99 -1.32
CA ASP A 32 -12.19 6.20 -1.32
C ASP A 32 -12.59 7.15 -2.45
N SER A 33 -11.78 8.19 -2.69
CA SER A 33 -11.92 9.11 -3.81
C SER A 33 -11.81 8.38 -5.15
N VAL A 34 -10.81 7.52 -5.35
CA VAL A 34 -10.64 6.75 -6.60
C VAL A 34 -11.79 5.76 -6.79
N VAL A 35 -12.23 5.06 -5.74
CA VAL A 35 -13.36 4.12 -5.83
C VAL A 35 -14.66 4.84 -6.18
N ALA A 36 -14.93 5.99 -5.56
CA ALA A 36 -16.12 6.77 -5.84
C ALA A 36 -16.20 7.30 -7.29
N ASN A 37 -15.05 7.39 -7.99
CA ASN A 37 -14.93 7.92 -9.34
C ASN A 37 -14.40 6.88 -10.34
N ALA A 38 -14.43 5.59 -10.00
CA ALA A 38 -13.73 4.57 -10.78
C ALA A 38 -14.28 4.41 -12.21
N ASP A 39 -15.60 4.50 -12.40
CA ASP A 39 -16.24 4.49 -13.72
C ASP A 39 -15.80 5.69 -14.57
N ASP A 40 -15.76 6.89 -13.98
CA ASP A 40 -15.33 8.11 -14.67
C ASP A 40 -13.84 8.06 -15.04
N VAL A 41 -13.00 7.56 -14.13
CA VAL A 41 -11.58 7.34 -14.41
C VAL A 41 -11.42 6.38 -15.59
N LEU A 42 -12.13 5.24 -15.59
CA LEU A 42 -12.11 4.26 -16.68
C LEU A 42 -12.52 4.89 -18.01
N ALA A 43 -13.64 5.62 -18.04
CA ALA A 43 -14.12 6.26 -19.27
C ALA A 43 -13.10 7.26 -19.84
N ARG A 44 -12.38 7.97 -18.97
CA ARG A 44 -11.37 8.96 -19.39
C ARG A 44 -10.08 8.33 -19.93
N VAL A 45 -9.57 7.29 -19.27
CA VAL A 45 -8.33 6.62 -19.72
C VAL A 45 -8.56 5.74 -20.95
N ASP A 46 -9.74 5.14 -21.08
CA ASP A 46 -10.13 4.31 -22.24
C ASP A 46 -10.40 5.16 -23.51
N GLY A 47 -10.78 6.42 -23.33
CA GLY A 47 -10.89 7.41 -24.42
C GLY A 47 -9.55 7.86 -25.02
N ALA A 48 -8.42 7.31 -24.56
CA ALA A 48 -7.05 7.49 -25.07
C ALA A 48 -6.52 8.95 -25.08
N GLY A 49 -7.10 9.85 -24.28
CA GLY A 49 -6.66 11.25 -24.17
C GLY A 49 -6.13 11.66 -22.80
N MET A 50 -6.10 10.73 -21.84
CA MET A 50 -5.70 10.98 -20.46
C MET A 50 -4.71 9.91 -19.98
N PRO A 51 -3.64 10.31 -19.26
CA PRO A 51 -3.15 11.67 -19.10
C PRO A 51 -2.77 12.35 -20.44
N PRO A 52 -2.79 13.70 -20.54
CA PRO A 52 -2.37 14.40 -21.75
C PRO A 52 -0.90 14.13 -22.12
N ASP A 53 -0.54 14.24 -23.40
CA ASP A 53 0.82 14.00 -23.90
C ASP A 53 1.91 14.81 -23.19
N ASP A 54 1.63 16.09 -22.90
CA ASP A 54 2.55 16.99 -22.20
C ASP A 54 2.73 16.67 -20.71
N SER A 55 1.81 15.88 -20.16
CA SER A 55 1.80 15.41 -18.78
C SER A 55 2.17 13.93 -18.73
N GLY A 56 2.76 13.40 -19.80
CA GLY A 56 3.35 12.06 -19.87
C GLY A 56 2.46 10.98 -20.50
N GLY A 57 1.45 11.40 -21.27
CA GLY A 57 0.77 10.59 -22.29
C GLY A 57 -0.31 9.64 -21.77
N PRO A 58 -1.19 9.18 -22.69
CA PRO A 58 -2.27 8.25 -22.36
C PRO A 58 -1.75 6.97 -21.72
N TRP A 59 -2.56 6.38 -20.85
CA TRP A 59 -2.26 5.06 -20.32
C TRP A 59 -2.16 4.01 -21.43
N PRO A 60 -1.17 3.11 -21.36
CA PRO A 60 -1.13 1.97 -22.26
C PRO A 60 -2.26 0.98 -21.93
N GLU A 61 -2.63 0.15 -22.91
CA GLU A 61 -3.79 -0.75 -22.82
C GLU A 61 -3.72 -1.68 -21.60
N GLU A 62 -2.53 -2.16 -21.24
CA GLU A 62 -2.34 -3.03 -20.09
C GLU A 62 -2.62 -2.35 -18.74
N TRP A 63 -2.43 -1.03 -18.63
CA TRP A 63 -2.78 -0.26 -17.42
C TRP A 63 -4.29 -0.08 -17.31
N ILE A 64 -4.94 0.20 -18.44
CA ILE A 64 -6.40 0.30 -18.53
C ILE A 64 -7.03 -1.06 -18.16
N ALA A 65 -6.51 -2.16 -18.71
CA ALA A 65 -6.96 -3.50 -18.39
C ALA A 65 -6.71 -3.89 -16.92
N LEU A 66 -5.60 -3.43 -16.32
CA LEU A 66 -5.31 -3.63 -14.90
C LEU A 66 -6.31 -2.89 -14.01
N PHE A 67 -6.58 -1.61 -14.32
CA PHE A 67 -7.56 -0.80 -13.58
C PHE A 67 -8.98 -1.37 -13.72
N ARG A 68 -9.37 -1.76 -14.95
CA ARG A 68 -10.67 -2.40 -15.22
C ARG A 68 -10.86 -3.67 -14.41
N ARG A 69 -9.83 -4.53 -14.36
CA ARG A 69 -9.86 -5.76 -13.55
C ARG A 69 -10.01 -5.46 -12.07
N TRP A 70 -9.33 -4.44 -11.55
CA TRP A 70 -9.47 -4.03 -10.14
C TRP A 70 -10.87 -3.54 -9.82
N HIS A 71 -11.43 -2.70 -10.70
CA HIS A 71 -12.80 -2.19 -10.61
C HIS A 71 -13.82 -3.34 -10.58
N GLU A 72 -13.75 -4.25 -11.55
CA GLU A 72 -14.67 -5.39 -11.69
C GLU A 72 -14.53 -6.43 -10.57
N SER A 73 -13.38 -6.47 -9.88
CA SER A 73 -13.12 -7.41 -8.78
C SER A 73 -13.44 -6.84 -7.40
N GLY A 74 -14.12 -5.70 -7.33
CA GLY A 74 -14.60 -5.13 -6.07
C GLY A 74 -13.56 -4.30 -5.32
N HIS A 75 -12.61 -3.69 -6.03
CA HIS A 75 -11.71 -2.68 -5.48
C HIS A 75 -10.79 -3.15 -4.35
N LYS A 76 -10.28 -4.39 -4.42
CA LYS A 76 -9.42 -4.94 -3.36
C LYS A 76 -8.29 -3.95 -2.95
N ARG A 77 -8.10 -3.77 -1.65
CA ARG A 77 -7.05 -2.95 -1.03
C ARG A 77 -6.32 -3.69 0.08
N LEU A 78 -5.16 -3.20 0.46
CA LEU A 78 -4.46 -3.64 1.65
C LEU A 78 -5.15 -3.09 2.90
N GLU A 79 -5.15 -3.90 3.95
CA GLU A 79 -5.57 -3.50 5.28
C GLU A 79 -4.34 -3.05 6.08
N VAL A 80 -4.47 -2.00 6.87
CA VAL A 80 -3.45 -1.64 7.86
C VAL A 80 -3.62 -2.58 9.05
N GLY A 81 -2.64 -3.45 9.26
CA GLY A 81 -2.64 -4.45 10.30
C GLY A 81 -2.42 -3.87 11.69
N THR A 82 -2.68 -4.68 12.72
CA THR A 82 -2.34 -4.37 14.11
C THR A 82 -1.38 -5.45 14.63
N ALA A 83 -0.36 -5.05 15.39
CA ALA A 83 0.62 -5.98 15.95
C ALA A 83 1.21 -5.43 17.27
N ASP A 84 1.96 -6.30 17.95
CA ASP A 84 2.96 -5.90 18.92
C ASP A 84 4.28 -5.66 18.18
N PHE A 85 4.90 -4.52 18.44
CA PHE A 85 6.13 -4.10 17.76
C PHE A 85 7.31 -4.04 18.74
N THR A 86 8.48 -4.44 18.26
CA THR A 86 9.74 -4.30 19.00
C THR A 86 10.84 -3.77 18.09
N LEU A 87 11.75 -2.97 18.65
CA LEU A 87 12.95 -2.50 17.98
C LEU A 87 14.17 -3.09 18.69
N ALA A 88 15.01 -3.78 17.92
CA ALA A 88 16.27 -4.33 18.43
C ALA A 88 17.45 -3.66 17.72
N ARG A 89 18.28 -2.95 18.47
CA ARG A 89 19.53 -2.35 17.98
C ARG A 89 20.72 -3.17 18.46
N THR A 90 21.49 -3.71 17.51
CA THR A 90 22.68 -4.53 17.77
C THR A 90 23.90 -3.92 17.07
N ALA A 91 25.10 -4.42 17.34
CA ALA A 91 26.32 -3.99 16.66
C ALA A 91 26.30 -4.20 15.13
N THR A 92 25.43 -5.07 14.61
CA THR A 92 25.41 -5.43 13.17
C THR A 92 24.15 -4.97 12.44
N ALA A 93 23.04 -4.78 13.16
CA ALA A 93 21.80 -4.31 12.56
C ALA A 93 20.86 -3.65 13.56
N VAL A 94 19.94 -2.87 12.99
CA VAL A 94 18.66 -2.51 13.60
C VAL A 94 17.58 -3.42 13.00
N THR A 95 16.72 -3.98 13.84
CA THR A 95 15.64 -4.88 13.43
C THR A 95 14.31 -4.42 14.03
N VAL A 96 13.34 -4.13 13.17
CA VAL A 96 11.93 -3.92 13.55
C VAL A 96 11.24 -5.27 13.47
N THR A 97 10.55 -5.69 14.52
CA THR A 97 9.78 -6.93 14.54
C THR A 97 8.32 -6.64 14.88
N ALA A 98 7.41 -7.12 14.05
CA ALA A 98 5.97 -7.13 14.29
C ALA A 98 5.50 -8.57 14.56
N THR A 99 4.76 -8.76 15.65
CA THR A 99 4.18 -10.06 16.02
C THR A 99 2.70 -9.92 16.33
N GLY A 100 1.91 -10.90 15.96
CA GLY A 100 0.47 -10.89 16.22
C GLY A 100 -0.22 -12.08 15.60
N THR A 101 -1.52 -11.95 15.41
CA THR A 101 -2.38 -12.94 14.76
C THR A 101 -3.09 -12.26 13.59
N PHE A 102 -3.15 -12.92 12.44
CA PHE A 102 -3.86 -12.37 11.28
C PHE A 102 -5.36 -12.20 11.54
N PRO A 103 -6.07 -11.35 10.77
CA PRO A 103 -7.53 -11.21 10.90
C PRO A 103 -8.30 -12.48 10.51
N GLY A 104 -7.75 -13.29 9.59
CA GLY A 104 -8.38 -14.49 9.07
C GLY A 104 -7.38 -15.49 8.50
N ALA A 105 -7.87 -16.67 8.12
CA ALA A 105 -7.06 -17.64 7.40
C ALA A 105 -6.69 -17.14 6.00
N GLY A 106 -5.48 -17.47 5.55
CA GLY A 106 -4.99 -17.12 4.22
C GLY A 106 -4.53 -15.67 4.04
N PHE A 107 -4.58 -14.86 5.10
CA PHE A 107 -3.99 -13.52 5.08
C PHE A 107 -2.48 -13.59 4.97
N GLU A 108 -1.93 -12.70 4.15
CA GLU A 108 -0.50 -12.40 4.11
C GLU A 108 -0.24 -11.03 4.74
N GLY A 109 1.01 -10.75 5.09
CA GLY A 109 1.36 -9.45 5.65
C GLY A 109 2.84 -9.20 5.68
N TRP A 110 3.23 -7.93 5.71
CA TRP A 110 4.61 -7.49 5.71
C TRP A 110 4.73 -6.07 6.27
N LEU A 111 5.93 -5.71 6.69
CA LEU A 111 6.27 -4.33 7.01
C LEU A 111 6.74 -3.65 5.73
N GLN A 112 6.04 -2.61 5.31
CA GLN A 112 6.42 -1.80 4.16
C GLN A 112 7.08 -0.52 4.67
N LEU A 113 8.21 -0.12 4.09
CA LEU A 113 8.73 1.23 4.31
C LEU A 113 7.81 2.22 3.60
N GLU A 114 7.09 3.04 4.38
CA GLU A 114 6.13 4.03 3.90
C GLU A 114 6.83 5.36 3.60
N SER A 115 7.73 5.79 4.49
CA SER A 115 8.51 7.00 4.30
C SER A 115 9.89 6.88 4.91
N GLU A 116 10.85 7.57 4.31
CA GLU A 116 12.21 7.68 4.78
C GLU A 116 12.69 9.12 4.63
N THR A 117 13.16 9.69 5.73
CA THR A 117 13.79 11.02 5.78
C THR A 117 15.21 10.90 6.33
N ASP A 118 15.91 12.02 6.43
CA ASP A 118 17.24 12.07 7.04
C ASP A 118 17.22 11.71 8.54
N SER A 119 16.08 11.87 9.21
CA SER A 119 15.94 11.69 10.66
C SER A 119 15.05 10.52 11.06
N ALA A 120 14.21 9.99 10.16
CA ALA A 120 13.21 8.98 10.50
C ALA A 120 12.96 7.95 9.40
N LYS A 121 12.55 6.75 9.81
CA LYS A 121 11.89 5.76 8.97
C LYS A 121 10.51 5.48 9.53
N THR A 122 9.49 5.52 8.66
CA THR A 122 8.13 5.10 9.02
C THR A 122 7.81 3.84 8.25
N TYR A 123 7.53 2.77 8.98
CA TYR A 123 7.02 1.53 8.42
C TYR A 123 5.51 1.48 8.60
N VAL A 124 4.81 0.83 7.68
CA VAL A 124 3.40 0.47 7.82
C VAL A 124 3.27 -1.04 7.80
N LEU A 125 2.45 -1.61 8.68
CA LEU A 125 2.12 -3.03 8.63
C LEU A 125 0.93 -3.22 7.69
N TYR A 126 1.16 -3.84 6.54
CA TYR A 126 0.07 -4.20 5.64
C TYR A 126 -0.32 -5.66 5.79
N PHE A 127 -1.62 -5.90 5.68
CA PHE A 127 -2.24 -7.19 5.52
C PHE A 127 -2.97 -7.26 4.19
N GLU A 128 -2.85 -8.40 3.51
CA GLU A 128 -3.60 -8.68 2.29
C GLU A 128 -4.52 -9.87 2.52
N ALA A 129 -5.82 -9.66 2.30
CA ALA A 129 -6.80 -10.73 2.32
C ALA A 129 -6.58 -11.70 1.14
N PRO A 130 -6.83 -13.01 1.31
CA PRO A 130 -6.79 -13.95 0.20
C PRO A 130 -7.85 -13.61 -0.85
N ASP A 131 -7.59 -13.90 -2.12
CA ASP A 131 -8.56 -13.67 -3.21
C ASP A 131 -9.86 -14.48 -3.01
N SER A 132 -9.75 -15.65 -2.37
CA SER A 132 -10.87 -16.50 -1.97
C SER A 132 -10.80 -16.78 -0.48
N PRO A 133 -11.53 -16.02 0.36
CA PRO A 133 -11.59 -16.27 1.80
C PRO A 133 -12.12 -17.67 2.07
N SER A 134 -11.47 -18.39 2.99
CA SER A 134 -11.94 -19.68 3.47
C SER A 134 -12.11 -19.63 4.98
N ALA A 135 -13.09 -20.40 5.48
CA ALA A 135 -13.25 -20.58 6.91
C ALA A 135 -12.03 -21.34 7.46
N GLY A 136 -11.27 -20.71 8.34
CA GLY A 136 -10.09 -21.30 8.94
C GLY A 136 -9.58 -20.50 10.14
N THR A 137 -8.71 -21.12 10.93
CA THR A 137 -8.11 -20.48 12.10
C THR A 137 -7.08 -19.44 11.65
N PRO A 138 -7.16 -18.20 12.14
CA PRO A 138 -6.14 -17.20 11.85
C PRO A 138 -4.78 -17.63 12.41
N ALA A 139 -3.74 -17.52 11.59
CA ALA A 139 -2.39 -17.91 11.98
C ALA A 139 -1.67 -16.78 12.75
N ALA A 140 -0.82 -17.17 13.71
CA ALA A 140 0.14 -16.24 14.29
C ALA A 140 1.20 -15.87 13.25
N PHE A 141 1.73 -14.64 13.33
CA PHE A 141 2.78 -14.16 12.44
C PHE A 141 3.94 -13.52 13.19
N THR A 142 5.07 -13.50 12.50
CA THR A 142 6.23 -12.68 12.84
C THR A 142 6.77 -12.09 11.55
N ARG A 143 6.89 -10.77 11.48
CA ARG A 143 7.46 -10.03 10.34
C ARG A 143 8.59 -9.14 10.81
N LYS A 144 9.65 -9.07 10.01
CA LYS A 144 10.88 -8.40 10.38
C LYS A 144 11.42 -7.57 9.24
N GLU A 145 11.85 -6.37 9.56
CA GLU A 145 12.65 -5.51 8.69
C GLU A 145 14.00 -5.28 9.33
N ARG A 146 15.07 -5.43 8.54
CA ARG A 146 16.45 -5.37 9.03
C ARG A 146 17.29 -4.46 8.16
N TYR A 147 17.94 -3.49 8.79
CA TYR A 147 18.84 -2.56 8.13
C TYR A 147 20.12 -2.34 8.95
N LYS A 148 21.06 -1.60 8.37
CA LYS A 148 22.43 -1.47 8.90
C LYS A 148 22.43 -0.87 10.31
N ALA A 149 23.30 -1.38 11.19
CA ALA A 149 23.49 -0.82 12.54
C ALA A 149 23.90 0.65 12.56
N THR A 150 24.49 1.14 11.46
CA THR A 150 24.88 2.54 11.31
C THR A 150 23.69 3.48 11.12
N ASP A 151 22.48 2.95 10.92
CA ASP A 151 21.26 3.74 10.80
C ASP A 151 20.73 4.10 12.20
N THR A 152 20.90 5.37 12.55
CA THR A 152 20.56 5.92 13.86
C THR A 152 19.23 6.67 13.88
N ARG A 153 18.49 6.66 12.76
CA ARG A 153 17.21 7.35 12.64
C ARG A 153 16.16 6.82 13.61
N ALA A 154 15.23 7.70 13.96
CA ALA A 154 14.02 7.34 14.69
C ALA A 154 13.18 6.38 13.84
N VAL A 155 12.47 5.47 14.51
CA VAL A 155 11.69 4.43 13.83
C VAL A 155 10.26 4.57 14.26
N PHE A 156 9.38 4.82 13.31
CA PHE A 156 7.96 4.88 13.51
C PHE A 156 7.30 3.68 12.85
N VAL A 157 6.21 3.21 13.44
CA VAL A 157 5.30 2.25 12.82
C VAL A 157 3.89 2.83 12.77
N HIS A 158 3.27 2.74 11.60
CA HIS A 158 1.87 3.01 11.35
C HIS A 158 1.14 1.67 11.32
N ASP A 159 0.20 1.49 12.26
CA ASP A 159 -0.66 0.32 12.36
C ASP A 159 -2.12 0.75 12.56
N GLY A 160 -3.03 -0.21 12.75
CA GLY A 160 -4.45 0.07 12.95
C GLY A 160 -4.79 0.91 14.20
N LYS A 161 -3.82 1.15 15.09
CA LYS A 161 -3.96 2.01 16.28
C LYS A 161 -3.41 3.43 16.04
N GLY A 162 -2.77 3.68 14.91
CA GLY A 162 -2.15 4.96 14.55
C GLY A 162 -0.64 4.86 14.38
N VAL A 163 0.05 5.99 14.51
CA VAL A 163 1.51 6.08 14.39
C VAL A 163 2.15 6.10 15.76
N GLN A 164 3.14 5.23 16.00
CA GLN A 164 3.93 5.18 17.24
C GLN A 164 5.42 5.12 16.95
N GLU A 165 6.22 5.77 17.80
CA GLU A 165 7.67 5.66 17.79
C GLU A 165 8.11 4.39 18.53
N LEU A 166 9.11 3.68 17.99
CA LEU A 166 9.71 2.51 18.60
C LEU A 166 11.05 2.86 19.23
N HIS A 167 11.32 2.26 20.39
CA HIS A 167 12.55 2.45 21.18
C HIS A 167 13.31 1.14 21.35
#